data_AF-A0A7L6N4T9-F1
#
_entry.id   AF-A0A7L6N4T9-F1
#
_cell.length_a   1.000
_cell.length_b   1.000
_cell.length_c   1.000
_cell.angle_alpha   90.00
_cell.angle_beta   90.00
_cell.angle_gamma   90.00
#
_symmetry.space_group_name_H-M   'P 1'
#
loop_
_entity.id
_entity.type
_entity.pdbx_description
1 polymer ?
#
loop_
_entity_poly.entity_id
_entity_poly.type
_entity_poly.pdbx_seq_one_letter_code
_entity_poly.pdbx_strand_id
1 'polypeptide(L)'
;MNKLDRSIKNIAFKDLVFVLLYGVVLSILFGILIGLVDSLIYASIGFSLAFIFFFLSSRWLGRQIRKLYEIPHFYYVLIAFIGLFIQAVIVLVLQTITTSYDVNIIQYPEIFLNEQIYIEEFLWMLKSTFTGGLFQILNYMITYLLYGVGIYIGLKETY
;
A
#
# COMPACT_ATOMS: atom_id res chain seq x y z
N MET A 1 0.76 20.94 -20.06
CA MET A 1 -0.07 21.57 -19.02
C MET A 1 -1.20 20.60 -18.67
N ASN A 2 -1.08 19.81 -17.60
CA ASN A 2 -2.18 18.97 -17.12
C ASN A 2 -3.13 19.83 -16.28
N LYS A 3 -4.23 20.30 -16.87
CA LYS A 3 -5.32 20.90 -16.12
C LYS A 3 -6.13 19.76 -15.49
N LEU A 4 -5.80 19.44 -14.24
CA LEU A 4 -6.65 18.61 -13.38
C LEU A 4 -8.03 19.24 -13.28
N ASP A 5 -9.06 18.51 -13.69
CA ASP A 5 -10.43 18.92 -13.39
C ASP A 5 -10.66 18.76 -11.87
N ARG A 6 -11.29 19.77 -11.30
CA ARG A 6 -11.60 19.88 -9.87
C ARG A 6 -13.11 19.94 -9.62
N SER A 7 -13.94 19.99 -10.67
CA SER A 7 -15.39 20.12 -10.56
C SER A 7 -16.07 18.76 -10.37
N ILE A 8 -16.59 18.51 -9.16
CA ILE A 8 -17.35 17.29 -8.80
C ILE A 8 -18.51 17.00 -9.78
N LYS A 9 -19.11 18.04 -10.37
CA LYS A 9 -20.25 17.90 -11.31
C LYS A 9 -19.94 17.05 -12.54
N ASN A 10 -18.67 16.87 -12.89
CA ASN A 10 -18.24 16.15 -14.10
C ASN A 10 -17.91 14.67 -13.83
N ILE A 11 -18.12 14.17 -12.60
CA ILE A 11 -17.83 12.78 -12.25
C ILE A 11 -19.00 11.89 -12.64
N ALA A 12 -18.78 10.97 -13.58
CA ALA A 12 -19.73 9.91 -13.86
C ALA A 12 -19.72 8.88 -12.72
N PHE A 13 -20.90 8.47 -12.25
CA PHE A 13 -21.01 7.49 -11.17
C PHE A 13 -20.33 6.15 -11.51
N LYS A 14 -20.44 5.71 -12.77
CA LYS A 14 -19.77 4.51 -13.28
C LYS A 14 -18.25 4.59 -13.07
N ASP A 15 -17.64 5.71 -13.41
CA ASP A 15 -16.20 5.91 -13.30
C ASP A 15 -15.77 5.91 -11.83
N LEU A 16 -16.56 6.52 -10.96
CA LEU A 16 -16.33 6.50 -9.51
C LEU A 16 -16.34 5.07 -8.94
N VAL A 17 -17.29 4.23 -9.36
CA VAL A 17 -17.35 2.82 -8.92
C VAL A 17 -16.11 2.05 -9.35
N PHE A 18 -15.68 2.20 -10.61
CA PHE A 18 -14.46 1.54 -11.07
C PHE A 18 -13.22 2.07 -10.35
N VAL A 19 -13.13 3.38 -10.11
CA VAL A 19 -12.01 3.96 -9.35
C VAL A 19 -12.00 3.48 -7.90
N LEU A 20 -13.15 3.26 -7.26
CA LEU A 20 -13.20 2.65 -5.93
C LEU A 20 -12.78 1.18 -5.95
N LEU A 21 -13.21 0.42 -6.96
CA LEU A 21 -12.87 -1.00 -7.09
C LEU A 21 -11.37 -1.19 -7.35
N TYR A 22 -10.81 -0.45 -8.30
CA TYR A 22 -9.38 -0.52 -8.61
C TYR A 22 -8.52 0.21 -7.57
N GLY A 23 -9.00 1.35 -7.07
CA GLY A 23 -8.26 2.18 -6.12
C GLY A 23 -8.24 1.58 -4.72
N VAL A 24 -9.35 1.06 -4.20
CA VAL A 24 -9.42 0.59 -2.80
C VAL A 24 -9.40 -0.93 -2.73
N VAL A 25 -10.33 -1.61 -3.39
CA VAL A 25 -10.51 -3.06 -3.24
C VAL A 25 -9.29 -3.83 -3.76
N LEU A 26 -8.83 -3.54 -4.99
CA LEU A 26 -7.64 -4.20 -5.52
C LEU A 26 -6.37 -3.86 -4.74
N SER A 27 -6.25 -2.63 -4.24
CA SER A 27 -5.10 -2.23 -3.40
C SER A 27 -5.02 -3.07 -2.11
N ILE A 28 -6.16 -3.29 -1.44
CA ILE A 28 -6.23 -4.17 -0.26
C ILE A 28 -5.83 -5.60 -0.64
N LEU A 29 -6.42 -6.16 -1.70
CA LEU A 29 -6.15 -7.52 -2.15
C LEU A 29 -4.67 -7.71 -2.53
N PHE A 30 -4.07 -6.75 -3.23
CA PHE A 30 -2.64 -6.77 -3.52
C PHE A 30 -1.80 -6.64 -2.26
N GLY A 31 -2.20 -5.81 -1.29
CA GLY A 31 -1.47 -5.69 -0.03
C GLY A 31 -1.36 -7.03 0.70
N ILE A 32 -2.49 -7.72 0.84
CA ILE A 32 -2.55 -9.05 1.46
C ILE A 32 -1.74 -10.06 0.64
N LEU A 33 -1.96 -10.12 -0.67
CA LEU A 33 -1.25 -11.06 -1.55
C LEU A 33 0.27 -10.87 -1.47
N ILE A 34 0.74 -9.63 -1.48
CA ILE A 34 2.17 -9.31 -1.39
C ILE A 34 2.73 -9.75 -0.04
N GLY A 35 2.04 -9.47 1.06
CA GLY A 35 2.48 -9.92 2.38
C GLY A 35 2.57 -11.45 2.49
N LEU A 36 1.59 -12.17 1.93
CA LEU A 36 1.60 -13.64 1.89
C LEU A 36 2.76 -14.18 1.05
N VAL A 37 2.94 -13.67 -0.17
CA VAL A 37 4.04 -14.09 -1.05
C VAL A 37 5.39 -13.77 -0.43
N ASP A 38 5.53 -12.59 0.19
CA ASP A 38 6.75 -12.21 0.87
C ASP A 38 7.06 -13.12 2.07
N SER A 39 6.04 -13.53 2.83
CA SER A 39 6.22 -14.46 3.95
C SER A 39 6.76 -15.83 3.52
N LEU A 40 6.29 -16.36 2.38
CA LEU A 40 6.82 -17.59 1.78
C LEU A 40 8.28 -17.45 1.36
N ILE A 41 8.61 -16.32 0.74
CA ILE A 41 9.97 -16.03 0.28
C ILE A 41 10.89 -15.88 1.49
N TYR A 42 10.49 -15.10 2.49
CA TYR A 42 11.26 -14.89 3.71
C TYR A 42 11.56 -16.21 4.43
N ALA A 43 10.55 -17.10 4.57
CA ALA A 43 10.75 -18.43 5.14
C ALA A 43 11.75 -19.30 4.36
N SER A 44 11.95 -19.03 3.07
CA SER A 44 12.83 -19.82 2.19
C SER A 44 14.25 -19.25 2.09
N ILE A 45 14.41 -17.91 2.03
CA ILE A 45 15.70 -17.25 1.74
C ILE A 45 16.13 -16.24 2.81
N GLY A 46 15.33 -16.00 3.85
CA GLY A 46 15.65 -15.10 4.97
C GLY A 46 15.67 -13.61 4.61
N PHE A 47 15.16 -13.22 3.44
CA PHE A 47 15.14 -11.85 2.96
C PHE A 47 13.76 -11.47 2.39
N SER A 48 13.33 -10.24 2.65
CA SER A 48 12.02 -9.72 2.23
C SER A 48 12.12 -8.91 0.92
N LEU A 49 11.24 -9.23 -0.03
CA LEU A 49 11.05 -8.56 -1.30
C LEU A 49 9.74 -7.74 -1.35
N ALA A 50 9.05 -7.59 -0.22
CA ALA A 50 7.79 -6.86 -0.07
C ALA A 50 7.81 -5.48 -0.75
N PHE A 51 8.90 -4.72 -0.55
CA PHE A 51 9.06 -3.41 -1.16
C PHE A 51 9.05 -3.45 -2.70
N ILE A 52 9.73 -4.44 -3.31
CA ILE A 52 9.79 -4.59 -4.77
C ILE A 52 8.39 -4.92 -5.31
N PHE A 53 7.69 -5.85 -4.67
CA PHE A 53 6.33 -6.21 -5.08
C PHE A 53 5.34 -5.06 -4.87
N PHE A 54 5.47 -4.30 -3.79
CA PHE A 54 4.69 -3.09 -3.57
C PHE A 54 4.92 -2.07 -4.71
N PHE A 55 6.17 -1.86 -5.11
CA PHE A 55 6.50 -0.94 -6.19
C PHE A 55 5.93 -1.35 -7.56
N LEU A 56 5.99 -2.65 -7.86
CA LEU A 56 5.44 -3.20 -9.09
C LEU A 56 3.92 -3.10 -9.13
N SER A 57 3.26 -3.44 -8.02
CA SER A 57 1.81 -3.38 -7.89
C SER A 57 1.29 -1.94 -7.89
N SER A 58 1.94 -1.01 -7.19
CA SER A 58 1.54 0.41 -7.16
C SER A 58 1.56 1.04 -8.55
N ARG A 59 2.64 0.76 -9.32
CA ARG A 59 2.77 1.20 -10.71
C ARG A 59 1.70 0.58 -11.61
N TRP A 60 1.43 -0.71 -11.45
CA TRP A 60 0.42 -1.41 -12.24
C TRP A 60 -0.98 -0.85 -11.95
N LEU A 61 -1.34 -0.67 -10.67
CA LEU A 61 -2.62 -0.10 -10.25
C LEU A 61 -2.82 1.32 -10.81
N GLY A 62 -1.79 2.18 -10.69
CA GLY A 62 -1.84 3.53 -11.24
C GLY A 62 -2.19 3.56 -12.73
N ARG A 63 -1.57 2.66 -13.51
CA ARG A 63 -1.85 2.50 -14.95
C ARG A 63 -3.26 2.00 -15.23
N GLN A 64 -3.80 1.09 -14.42
CA GLN A 64 -5.17 0.62 -14.61
C GLN A 64 -6.17 1.73 -14.31
N ILE A 65 -5.95 2.49 -13.24
CA ILE A 65 -6.80 3.63 -12.86
C ILE A 65 -6.80 4.68 -13.97
N ARG A 66 -5.65 5.03 -14.55
CA ARG A 66 -5.55 5.99 -15.66
C ARG A 66 -6.39 5.62 -16.88
N LYS A 67 -6.55 4.31 -17.15
CA LYS A 67 -7.33 3.80 -18.29
C LYS A 67 -8.84 3.93 -18.09
N LEU A 68 -9.30 4.17 -16.86
CA LEU A 68 -10.73 4.24 -16.54
C LEU A 68 -11.36 5.59 -16.88
N TYR A 69 -10.55 6.62 -17.12
CA TYR A 69 -11.04 7.97 -17.43
C TYR A 69 -10.18 8.63 -18.52
N GLU A 70 -10.79 9.47 -19.35
CA GLU A 70 -10.06 10.22 -20.37
C GLU A 70 -9.25 11.37 -19.75
N ILE A 71 -9.88 12.13 -18.86
CA ILE A 71 -9.30 13.30 -18.18
C ILE A 71 -9.06 12.98 -16.70
N PRO A 72 -7.84 13.15 -16.18
CA PRO A 72 -7.56 12.93 -14.77
C PRO A 72 -8.30 13.95 -13.90
N HIS A 73 -9.16 13.45 -13.03
CA HIS A 73 -9.84 14.23 -12.00
C HIS A 73 -9.12 14.07 -10.66
N PHE A 74 -8.98 15.18 -9.91
CA PHE A 74 -8.31 15.16 -8.61
C PHE A 74 -8.86 14.11 -7.62
N TYR A 75 -10.18 13.90 -7.58
CA TYR A 75 -10.79 12.90 -6.69
C TYR A 75 -10.35 11.46 -7.02
N TYR A 76 -10.14 11.13 -8.29
CA TYR A 76 -9.69 9.79 -8.65
C TYR A 76 -8.29 9.52 -8.13
N VAL A 77 -7.44 10.54 -8.16
CA VAL A 77 -6.09 10.41 -7.64
C VAL A 77 -6.05 10.44 -6.12
N LEU A 78 -6.95 11.18 -5.47
CA LEU A 78 -7.11 11.09 -4.02
C LEU A 78 -7.56 9.69 -3.58
N ILE A 79 -8.51 9.07 -4.29
CA ILE A 79 -8.94 7.69 -4.02
C ILE A 79 -7.77 6.71 -4.25
N ALA A 80 -7.02 6.88 -5.34
CA ALA A 80 -5.83 6.07 -5.60
C ALA A 80 -4.78 6.23 -4.49
N PHE A 81 -4.58 7.44 -3.96
CA PHE A 81 -3.67 7.69 -2.84
C PHE A 81 -4.09 6.96 -1.58
N ILE A 82 -5.37 7.07 -1.20
CA ILE A 82 -5.90 6.36 -0.03
C ILE A 82 -5.72 4.86 -0.20
N GLY A 83 -6.04 4.34 -1.39
CA GLY A 83 -5.86 2.94 -1.74
C GLY A 83 -4.43 2.43 -1.61
N LEU A 84 -3.50 3.10 -2.28
CA LEU A 84 -2.07 2.76 -2.25
C LEU A 84 -1.47 2.94 -0.84
N PHE A 85 -1.95 3.90 -0.07
CA PHE A 85 -1.57 4.08 1.33
C PHE A 85 -2.02 2.90 2.18
N ILE A 86 -3.29 2.49 2.08
CA ILE A 86 -3.81 1.30 2.78
C ILE A 86 -3.02 0.05 2.37
N GLN A 87 -2.75 -0.12 1.08
CA GLN A 87 -1.91 -1.22 0.59
C GLN A 87 -0.52 -1.19 1.24
N ALA A 88 0.14 -0.03 1.29
CA ALA A 88 1.45 0.11 1.91
C ALA A 88 1.42 -0.29 3.39
N VAL A 89 0.41 0.17 4.14
CA VAL A 89 0.23 -0.18 5.55
C VAL A 89 0.07 -1.69 5.73
N ILE A 90 -0.80 -2.33 4.93
CA ILE A 90 -1.01 -3.79 4.99
C ILE A 90 0.31 -4.53 4.74
N VAL A 91 1.01 -4.20 3.65
CA VAL A 91 2.28 -4.86 3.30
C VAL A 91 3.30 -4.68 4.41
N LEU A 92 3.43 -3.46 4.93
CA LEU A 92 4.43 -3.12 5.94
C LEU A 92 4.15 -3.83 7.27
N VAL A 93 2.89 -3.89 7.71
CA VAL A 93 2.50 -4.66 8.90
C VAL A 93 2.79 -6.15 8.73
N LEU A 94 2.36 -6.76 7.62
CA LEU A 94 2.58 -8.20 7.39
C LEU A 94 4.07 -8.53 7.28
N GLN A 95 4.85 -7.65 6.64
CA GLN A 95 6.31 -7.75 6.60
C GLN A 95 6.91 -7.69 8.01
N THR A 96 6.47 -6.78 8.86
CA THR A 96 6.94 -6.68 10.25
C THR A 96 6.56 -7.92 11.07
N ILE A 97 5.32 -8.41 10.95
CA ILE A 97 4.87 -9.63 11.61
C ILE A 97 5.77 -10.82 11.25
N THR A 98 6.03 -10.99 9.94
CA THR A 98 6.87 -12.08 9.43
C THR A 98 8.31 -11.93 9.91
N THR A 99 8.91 -10.75 9.75
CA THR A 99 10.36 -10.58 9.95
C THR A 99 10.76 -10.36 11.40
N SER A 100 9.90 -9.76 12.22
CA SER A 100 10.23 -9.35 13.60
C SER A 100 9.76 -10.35 14.64
N TYR A 101 8.64 -11.04 14.38
CA TYR A 101 8.06 -12.02 15.30
C TYR A 101 8.25 -13.46 14.81
N ASP A 102 8.86 -13.66 13.64
CA ASP A 102 9.08 -14.98 13.01
C ASP A 102 7.78 -15.80 12.89
N VAL A 103 6.66 -15.09 12.67
CA VAL A 103 5.33 -15.70 12.54
C VAL A 103 5.08 -15.99 11.07
N ASN A 104 4.89 -17.26 10.74
CA ASN A 104 4.42 -17.65 9.42
C ASN A 104 2.92 -17.35 9.30
N ILE A 105 2.59 -16.22 8.69
CA ILE A 105 1.20 -15.72 8.53
C ILE A 105 0.29 -16.73 7.85
N ILE A 106 0.82 -17.63 7.03
CA ILE A 106 0.04 -18.68 6.34
C ILE A 106 -0.52 -19.70 7.33
N GLN A 107 0.20 -19.94 8.43
CA GLN A 107 -0.24 -20.86 9.48
C GLN A 107 -1.27 -20.22 10.42
N TYR A 108 -1.36 -18.88 10.43
CA TYR A 108 -2.25 -18.10 11.30
C TYR A 108 -3.09 -17.13 10.46
N PRO A 109 -4.03 -17.66 9.65
CA PRO A 109 -4.83 -16.86 8.73
C PRO A 109 -5.70 -15.79 9.43
N GLU A 110 -6.04 -15.98 10.71
CA GLU A 110 -6.73 -15.00 11.53
C GLU A 110 -5.99 -13.66 11.63
N ILE A 111 -4.66 -13.66 11.46
CA ILE A 111 -3.84 -12.44 11.49
C ILE A 111 -4.20 -11.51 10.33
N PHE A 112 -4.46 -12.06 9.13
CA PHE A 112 -4.77 -11.20 7.99
C PHE A 112 -6.20 -10.66 8.01
N LEU A 113 -7.11 -11.32 8.74
CA LEU A 113 -8.52 -10.92 8.86
C LEU A 113 -8.77 -9.95 10.01
N ASN A 114 -7.85 -9.82 10.96
CA ASN A 114 -8.04 -9.00 12.14
C ASN A 114 -7.54 -7.57 11.91
N GLU A 115 -8.45 -6.63 11.69
CA GLU A 115 -8.15 -5.22 11.48
C GLU A 115 -7.42 -4.56 12.66
N GLN A 116 -7.64 -5.04 13.88
CA GLN A 116 -7.02 -4.47 15.08
C GLN A 116 -5.50 -4.65 15.04
N ILE A 117 -5.02 -5.79 14.55
CA ILE A 117 -3.58 -6.07 14.42
C ILE A 117 -2.93 -5.03 13.50
N TYR A 118 -3.55 -4.71 12.36
CA TYR A 118 -2.99 -3.71 11.44
C TYR A 118 -2.91 -2.32 12.07
N ILE A 119 -3.92 -1.93 12.83
CA ILE A 119 -3.96 -0.62 13.50
C ILE A 119 -2.92 -0.56 14.62
N GLU A 120 -2.89 -1.57 15.49
CA GLU A 120 -1.99 -1.63 16.63
C GLU A 120 -0.52 -1.68 16.20
N GLU A 121 -0.18 -2.56 15.26
CA GLU A 121 1.18 -2.67 14.74
C GLU A 121 1.59 -1.38 14.02
N PHE A 122 0.70 -0.78 13.22
CA PHE A 122 1.03 0.49 12.56
C PHE A 122 1.28 1.62 13.56
N LEU A 123 0.45 1.75 14.59
CA LEU A 123 0.65 2.74 15.66
C LEU A 123 1.93 2.46 16.47
N TRP A 124 2.24 1.18 16.71
CA TRP A 124 3.46 0.77 17.39
C TRP A 124 4.71 1.13 16.56
N MET A 125 4.70 0.89 15.26
CA MET A 125 5.80 1.27 14.36
C MET A 125 5.97 2.79 14.29
N LEU A 126 4.86 3.54 14.22
CA LEU A 126 4.90 5.00 14.29
C LEU A 126 5.52 5.47 15.61
N LYS A 127 5.06 4.95 16.75
CA LYS A 127 5.63 5.27 18.06
C LYS A 127 7.13 4.96 18.11
N SER A 128 7.53 3.78 17.64
CA SER A 128 8.93 3.34 17.61
C SER A 128 9.82 4.22 16.73
N THR A 129 9.24 4.89 15.73
CA THR A 129 9.96 5.87 14.89
C THR A 129 10.29 7.15 15.67
N PHE A 130 9.55 7.49 16.72
CA PHE A 130 9.79 8.70 17.53
C PHE A 130 10.47 8.41 18.87
N THR A 131 10.35 7.19 19.38
CA THR A 131 10.86 6.83 20.72
C THR A 131 11.92 5.73 20.73
N GLY A 132 12.25 5.15 19.57
CA GLY A 132 13.21 4.04 19.45
C GLY A 132 14.68 4.49 19.50
N GLY A 133 15.59 3.52 19.38
CA GLY A 133 17.02 3.79 19.21
C GLY A 133 17.33 4.38 17.82
N LEU A 134 18.43 5.11 17.67
CA LEU A 134 18.78 5.82 16.43
C LEU A 134 18.75 4.92 15.18
N PHE A 135 19.32 3.72 15.26
CA PHE A 135 19.29 2.77 14.13
C PHE A 135 17.88 2.30 13.77
N GLN A 136 17.04 2.04 14.76
CA GLN A 136 15.65 1.64 14.55
C GLN A 136 14.84 2.76 13.91
N ILE A 137 15.02 4.00 14.40
CA ILE A 137 14.39 5.20 13.83
C ILE A 137 14.79 5.36 12.36
N LEU A 138 16.08 5.30 12.05
CA LEU A 138 16.57 5.43 10.67
C LEU A 138 16.00 4.34 9.77
N ASN A 139 15.94 3.09 10.24
CA ASN A 139 15.36 1.98 9.48
C ASN A 139 13.88 2.24 9.16
N TYR A 140 13.05 2.64 10.13
CA TYR A 140 11.65 2.95 9.86
C TYR A 140 11.48 4.16 8.93
N MET A 141 12.26 5.22 9.11
CA MET A 141 12.21 6.39 8.23
C MET A 141 12.56 6.04 6.78
N ILE A 142 13.61 5.22 6.57
CA ILE A 142 13.98 4.74 5.23
C ILE A 142 12.85 3.89 4.66
N THR A 143 12.29 2.97 5.44
CA THR A 143 11.16 2.13 5.01
C THR A 143 9.97 3.00 4.59
N TYR A 144 9.54 3.95 5.42
CA TYR A 144 8.43 4.85 5.07
C TYR A 144 8.72 5.70 3.84
N LEU A 145 9.96 6.16 3.67
CA LEU A 145 10.39 6.87 2.47
C LEU A 145 10.25 5.98 1.23
N LEU A 146 10.72 4.74 1.28
CA LEU A 146 10.64 3.79 0.19
C LEU A 146 9.18 3.52 -0.23
N TYR A 147 8.31 3.18 0.72
CA TYR A 147 6.87 3.01 0.44
C TYR A 147 6.23 4.32 -0.05
N GLY A 148 6.60 5.47 0.52
CA GLY A 148 6.14 6.79 0.07
C GLY A 148 6.51 7.08 -1.39
N VAL A 149 7.72 6.73 -1.81
CA VAL A 149 8.15 6.81 -3.23
C VAL A 149 7.33 5.88 -4.10
N GLY A 150 7.04 4.66 -3.64
CA GLY A 150 6.20 3.70 -4.35
C GLY A 150 4.76 4.22 -4.54
N ILE A 151 4.18 4.86 -3.52
CA ILE A 151 2.87 5.54 -3.61
C ILE A 151 2.95 6.67 -4.63
N TYR A 152 3.94 7.56 -4.52
CA TYR A 152 4.12 8.67 -5.44
C TYR A 152 4.20 8.21 -6.91
N ILE A 153 4.92 7.12 -7.19
CA ILE A 153 5.04 6.56 -8.54
C ILE A 153 3.71 5.99 -9.04
N GLY A 154 2.98 5.27 -8.18
CA GLY A 154 1.64 4.80 -8.50
C GLY A 154 0.72 5.96 -8.86
N LEU A 155 0.72 7.04 -8.05
CA LEU A 155 -0.06 8.25 -8.35
C LEU A 155 0.40 8.95 -9.62
N LYS A 156 1.71 9.03 -9.89
CA LYS A 156 2.21 9.66 -11.11
C LYS A 156 1.68 8.97 -12.37
N GLU A 157 1.50 7.65 -12.33
CA GLU A 157 0.93 6.89 -13.44
C GLU A 157 -0.60 7.06 -13.56
N THR A 158 -1.28 7.64 -12.57
CA THR A 158 -2.71 8.02 -12.66
C THR A 158 -2.97 9.34 -13.38
N TYR A 159 -1.94 10.17 -13.61
CA TYR A 159 -2.06 11.49 -14.24
C TYR A 159 -1.64 11.51 -15.71
#